data_AF-A0A485DBQ0-F1
#
_entry.id   AF-A0A485DBQ0-F1
#
_cell.length_a   1.000
_cell.length_b   1.000
_cell.length_c   1.000
_cell.angle_alpha   90.00
_cell.angle_beta   90.00
_cell.angle_gamma   90.00
#
_symmetry.space_group_name_H-M   'P 1'
#
loop_
_entity.id
_entity.type
_entity.pdbx_description
1 polymer ?
#
loop_
_entity_poly.entity_id
_entity_poly.type
_entity_poly.pdbx_seq_one_letter_code
_entity_poly.pdbx_strand_id
1 'polypeptide(L)' 'MINVVNGAGGEIAQRLIAHPACAKVSFTGSVATGEKVQQAATGAGKRVTLELGGQKRRAVSRRSHPRDDDGRHY' A
#
# COMPACT_ATOMS: atom_id res chain seq x y z
N MET A 1 -23.67 6.33 -6.77
CA MET A 1 -23.91 6.39 -5.31
C MET A 1 -22.64 5.93 -4.61
N ILE A 2 -22.26 6.56 -3.50
CA ILE A 2 -21.10 6.18 -2.67
C ILE A 2 -21.58 6.11 -1.23
N ASN A 3 -21.17 5.06 -0.52
CA ASN A 3 -21.43 4.89 0.91
C ASN A 3 -20.09 4.90 1.65
N VAL A 4 -20.04 5.63 2.77
CA VAL A 4 -18.86 5.71 3.65
C VAL A 4 -19.26 5.17 5.01
N VAL A 5 -18.44 4.29 5.56
CA VAL A 5 -18.66 3.67 6.87
C VAL A 5 -17.36 3.78 7.66
N ASN A 6 -17.46 4.26 8.90
CA ASN A 6 -16.32 4.47 9.79
C ASN A 6 -16.47 3.59 11.03
N GLY A 7 -15.35 3.10 11.56
CA GLY A 7 -15.31 2.27 12.76
C GLY A 7 -14.10 1.35 12.79
N ALA A 8 -14.14 0.34 13.65
CA ALA A 8 -13.06 -0.64 13.77
C ALA A 8 -12.90 -1.44 12.46
N GLY A 9 -11.76 -1.27 11.79
CA GLY A 9 -11.52 -1.83 10.46
C GLY A 9 -11.62 -3.35 10.39
N GLY A 10 -11.29 -4.07 11.47
CA GLY A 10 -11.37 -5.53 11.51
C GLY A 10 -12.79 -6.07 11.34
N GLU A 11 -13.74 -5.57 12.14
CA GLU A 11 -15.14 -6.01 12.11
C GLU A 11 -15.82 -5.60 10.81
N ILE A 12 -15.64 -4.34 10.39
CA ILE A 12 -16.22 -3.80 9.16
C ILE A 12 -15.70 -4.58 7.94
N ALA A 13 -14.38 -4.80 7.85
CA ALA A 13 -13.79 -5.53 6.74
C ALA A 13 -14.32 -6.96 6.68
N GLN A 14 -14.39 -7.67 7.82
CA GLN A 14 -14.91 -9.05 7.84
C GLN A 14 -16.34 -9.12 7.32
N ARG A 15 -17.21 -8.20 7.75
CA ARG A 15 -18.61 -8.20 7.32
C ARG A 15 -18.80 -7.82 5.86
N LEU A 16 -18.06 -6.82 5.37
CA LEU A 16 -18.11 -6.40 3.96
C LEU A 16 -17.54 -7.48 3.02
N ILE A 17 -16.45 -8.13 3.41
CA ILE A 17 -15.82 -9.20 2.62
C ILE A 17 -16.77 -10.41 2.49
N ALA A 18 -17.46 -10.78 3.58
CA ALA A 18 -18.42 -11.89 3.56
C ALA A 18 -19.72 -11.56 2.81
N HIS A 19 -20.04 -10.29 2.58
CA HIS A 19 -21.33 -9.89 2.03
C HIS A 19 -21.47 -10.35 0.56
N PRO A 20 -22.59 -10.97 0.16
CA PRO A 20 -22.77 -11.50 -1.20
C PRO A 20 -22.77 -10.40 -2.26
N ALA A 21 -23.29 -9.20 -1.93
CA ALA A 21 -23.33 -8.08 -2.87
C ALA A 21 -21.95 -7.43 -3.15
N CYS A 22 -20.92 -7.70 -2.34
CA CYS A 22 -19.58 -7.20 -2.59
C CYS A 22 -18.87 -8.10 -3.60
N ALA A 23 -18.47 -7.56 -4.74
CA ALA A 23 -17.80 -8.34 -5.80
C ALA A 23 -16.25 -8.21 -5.80
N LYS A 24 -15.73 -7.12 -5.24
CA LYS A 24 -14.30 -6.78 -5.24
C LYS A 24 -13.91 -6.17 -3.90
N VAL A 25 -12.70 -6.47 -3.46
CA VAL A 25 -12.01 -5.85 -2.33
C VAL A 25 -10.78 -5.10 -2.85
N SER A 26 -10.64 -3.84 -2.45
CA SER A 26 -9.45 -3.03 -2.69
C SER A 26 -8.92 -2.55 -1.36
N PHE A 27 -7.66 -2.83 -1.06
CA PHE A 27 -7.06 -2.50 0.23
C PHE A 27 -5.71 -1.82 0.04
N THR A 28 -5.49 -0.77 0.83
CA THR A 28 -4.21 -0.07 0.95
C THR A 28 -3.81 -0.06 2.42
N GLY A 29 -2.59 -0.50 2.73
CA GLY A 29 -2.13 -0.55 4.11
C GLY A 29 -0.82 -1.30 4.31
N SER A 30 -0.64 -1.83 5.52
CA SER A 30 0.53 -2.64 5.85
C SER A 30 0.45 -4.03 5.22
N VAL A 31 1.62 -4.64 4.99
CA VAL A 31 1.71 -6.02 4.50
C VAL A 31 0.97 -6.99 5.42
N ALA A 32 1.22 -6.91 6.73
CA ALA A 32 0.63 -7.80 7.73
C ALA A 32 -0.92 -7.75 7.76
N THR A 33 -1.53 -6.59 7.52
CA THR A 33 -2.99 -6.49 7.42
C THR A 33 -3.47 -6.91 6.03
N GLY A 34 -2.73 -6.54 4.98
CA GLY A 34 -3.04 -6.88 3.60
C GLY A 34 -3.14 -8.38 3.36
N GLU A 35 -2.23 -9.17 3.93
CA GLU A 35 -2.24 -10.64 3.86
C GLU A 35 -3.52 -11.23 4.46
N LYS A 36 -3.94 -10.74 5.63
CA LYS A 36 -5.19 -11.16 6.28
C LYS A 36 -6.41 -10.82 5.43
N VAL A 37 -6.44 -9.61 4.86
CA VAL A 37 -7.52 -9.17 3.95
C VAL A 37 -7.56 -10.03 2.69
N GLN A 38 -6.40 -10.34 2.11
CA GLN A 38 -6.30 -11.17 0.91
C GLN A 38 -6.83 -12.59 1.15
N GLN A 39 -6.42 -13.22 2.26
CA GLN A 39 -6.86 -14.56 2.63
C GLN A 39 -8.38 -14.61 2.79
N ALA A 40 -8.95 -13.68 3.57
CA ALA A 40 -10.40 -13.60 3.78
C ALA A 40 -11.16 -13.35 2.47
N ALA A 41 -10.69 -12.41 1.64
CA ALA A 41 -11.36 -12.02 0.41
C ALA A 41 -11.31 -13.11 -0.66
N THR A 42 -10.17 -13.79 -0.81
CA THR A 42 -10.02 -14.90 -1.76
C THR A 42 -10.84 -16.10 -1.31
N GLY A 43 -10.85 -16.41 -0.01
CA GLY A 43 -11.70 -17.47 0.56
C GLY A 43 -13.19 -17.22 0.36
N ALA A 44 -13.61 -15.95 0.30
CA ALA A 44 -14.98 -15.54 -0.03
C ALA A 44 -15.25 -15.35 -1.54
N GLY A 45 -14.31 -15.75 -2.41
CA GLY A 45 -14.45 -15.67 -3.87
C GLY A 45 -14.42 -14.26 -4.44
N LYS A 46 -13.85 -13.28 -3.72
CA LYS A 46 -13.78 -11.88 -4.15
C LYS A 46 -12.52 -11.62 -4.97
N ARG A 47 -12.63 -10.75 -5.98
CA ARG A 47 -11.44 -10.20 -6.66
C ARG A 47 -10.72 -9.24 -5.71
N VAL A 48 -9.39 -9.29 -5.67
CA VAL A 48 -8.57 -8.52 -4.72
C VAL A 48 -7.55 -7.64 -5.44
N THR A 49 -7.40 -6.41 -4.97
CA THR A 49 -6.27 -5.52 -5.31
C THR A 49 -5.64 -5.03 -4.01
N LEU A 50 -4.32 -5.13 -3.89
CA LEU A 50 -3.57 -4.78 -2.69
C LEU A 50 -2.46 -3.79 -3.03
N GLU A 51 -2.46 -2.67 -2.34
CA GLU A 51 -1.37 -1.70 -2.36
C GLU A 51 -0.71 -1.70 -0.98
N LEU A 52 0.33 -2.53 -0.82
CA LEU A 52 0.97 -2.78 0.46
C LEU A 52 2.28 -2.00 0.54
N GLY A 53 2.45 -1.28 1.65
CA GLY A 53 3.67 -0.50 1.87
C GLY A 53 4.91 -1.39 1.97
N GLY A 54 5.97 -1.02 1.25
CA GLY A 54 7.34 -1.52 1.45
C GLY A 54 8.21 -0.45 2.12
N GLN A 55 9.15 -0.84 2.97
CA GLN A 55 10.18 0.08 3.46
C GLN A 55 10.86 0.74 2.25
N LYS A 56 10.63 2.05 2.06
CA LYS A 56 11.33 2.84 1.04
C LYS A 56 12.79 2.94 1.48
N ARG A 57 13.65 2.03 1.01
CA ARG A 57 15.11 2.22 1.12
C ARG A 57 15.49 3.33 0.15
N ARG A 58 15.66 4.55 0.66
CA ARG A 58 16.30 5.63 -0.11
C ARG A 58 17.75 5.25 -0.31
N ALA A 59 18.10 4.75 -1.50
CA ALA A 59 19.50 4.62 -1.88
C ALA A 59 20.11 6.03 -1.90
N VAL A 60 21.02 6.32 -0.97
CA VAL A 60 21.81 7.55 -1.04
C VAL A 60 22.90 7.33 -2.09
N SER A 61 22.69 7.88 -3.28
CA SER A 61 23.72 7.88 -4.33
C SER A 61 24.81 8.87 -3.91
N ARG A 62 25.96 8.37 -3.43
CA ARG A 62 27.17 9.19 -3.25
C ARG A 62 27.73 9.54 -4.63
N ARG A 63 27.29 10.66 -5.20
CA ARG A 63 28.05 11.45 -6.20
C ARG A 63 27.33 12.78 -6.42
N SER A 64 27.62 13.75 -5.56
CA SER A 64 27.53 15.16 -5.92
C SER A 64 28.89 15.56 -6.51
N HIS A 65 28.86 15.93 -7.80
CA HIS A 65 29.87 16.63 -8.61
C HIS A 65 31.24 16.94 -7.96
N PRO A 66 32.38 16.55 -8.56
CA PRO A 66 33.66 17.22 -8.31
C PRO A 66 33.50 18.69 -8.73
N ARG A 67 33.91 19.62 -7.86
CA ARG A 67 34.18 21.00 -8.30
C ARG A 67 35.62 21.00 -8.80
N ASP A 68 35.77 21.13 -10.11
CA ASP A 68 37.05 21.44 -10.71
C ASP A 68 37.34 22.92 -10.39
N ASP A 69 38.28 23.18 -9.50
CA ASP A 69 38.76 24.53 -9.16
C ASP A 69 40.12 24.74 -9.85
N ASP A 70 40.10 24.76 -11.18
CA ASP A 70 41.21 25.21 -12.02
C ASP A 70 41.13 26.74 -12.18
N GLY A 71 41.67 27.44 -11.17
CA GLY A 71 41.73 28.89 -11.13
C GLY A 71 43.15 29.41 -10.93
N ARG A 72 44.09 29.04 -11.81
CA ARG A 72 45.31 29.85 -12.04
C ARG A 72 44.96 31.05 -12.91
N HIS A 73 45.66 32.17 -12.68
CA HIS A 73 45.69 33.44 -13.42
C HIS A 73 44.48 34.34 -13.09
N TYR A 74 44.60 35.50 -12.45
CA TYR A 74 45.59 36.60 -12.57
C TYR A 74 45.96 37.20 -11.21
#